data_AF-A0ABD5QX53-F1
#
_entry.id   AF-A0ABD5QX53-F1
#
_cell.length_a   1.000
_cell.length_b   1.000
_cell.length_c   1.000
_cell.angle_alpha   90.00
_cell.angle_beta   90.00
_cell.angle_gamma   90.00
#
_symmetry.space_group_name_H-M   'P 1'
#
loop_
_entity.id
_entity.type
_entity.pdbx_description
1 polymer ?
#
loop_
_entity_poly.entity_id
_entity_poly.type
_entity_poly.pdbx_seq_one_letter_code
_entity_poly.pdbx_strand_id
1 'polypeptide(L)'
;MTNDSGGTRILPAIAVGALFAVMAATFLSASFEEAAGFPEGESIVHNVGYALFNLGEVAAIPSEGFLAAFLIVAVALDVAVDGAIYLARREDGGSVSAAIGEALTDGGRDGGER
;
A
#
# COMPACT_ATOMS: atom_id res chain seq x y z
N MET A 1 -17.15 22.35 30.36
CA MET A 1 -16.14 21.92 29.37
C MET A 1 -16.32 20.43 29.18
N THR A 2 -17.20 20.04 28.26
CA THR A 2 -17.52 18.64 27.95
C THR A 2 -16.56 18.16 26.87
N ASN A 3 -15.79 17.11 27.18
CA ASN A 3 -14.75 16.55 26.32
C ASN A 3 -15.30 16.05 24.98
N ASP A 4 -14.85 16.66 23.89
CA ASP A 4 -15.17 16.28 22.51
C ASP A 4 -14.14 15.27 21.96
N SER A 5 -13.80 14.25 22.73
CA SER A 5 -12.75 13.26 22.38
C SER A 5 -13.27 12.02 21.62
N GLY A 6 -14.59 11.97 21.37
CA GLY A 6 -15.25 10.87 20.67
C GLY A 6 -15.32 11.06 19.16
N GLY A 7 -15.55 12.29 18.68
CA GLY A 7 -15.80 12.58 17.26
C GLY A 7 -14.60 12.30 16.34
N THR A 8 -13.37 12.52 16.81
CA THR A 8 -12.15 12.43 15.97
C THR A 8 -11.81 11.00 15.54
N ARG A 9 -12.23 9.97 16.28
CA ARG A 9 -11.97 8.56 15.92
C ARG A 9 -13.06 7.94 15.05
N ILE A 10 -14.25 8.52 15.04
CA ILE A 10 -15.37 7.99 14.25
C ILE A 10 -15.16 8.30 12.77
N LEU A 11 -14.58 9.46 12.45
CA LEU A 11 -14.32 9.88 11.08
C LEU A 11 -13.42 8.91 10.28
N PRO A 12 -12.24 8.48 10.78
CA PRO A 12 -11.43 7.48 10.09
C PRO A 12 -12.11 6.11 10.01
N ALA A 13 -12.86 5.71 11.04
CA ALA A 13 -13.62 4.44 11.01
C ALA A 13 -14.69 4.44 9.91
N ILE A 14 -15.41 5.56 9.75
CA ILE A 14 -16.39 5.73 8.66
C ILE A 14 -15.67 5.71 7.30
N ALA A 15 -14.53 6.38 7.16
CA ALA A 15 -13.78 6.41 5.90
C ALA A 15 -13.35 5.01 5.46
N VAL A 16 -12.80 4.21 6.37
CA VAL A 16 -12.43 2.81 6.10
C VAL A 16 -13.66 1.96 5.79
N GLY A 17 -14.74 2.13 6.55
CA GLY A 17 -16.00 1.42 6.30
C GLY A 17 -16.59 1.74 4.94
N ALA A 18 -16.54 3.01 4.51
CA ALA A 18 -17.00 3.45 3.20
C ALA A 18 -16.14 2.88 2.07
N LEU A 19 -14.81 2.91 2.22
CA LEU A 19 -13.89 2.31 1.24
C LEU A 19 -14.16 0.80 1.08
N PHE A 20 -14.36 0.09 2.19
CA PHE A 20 -14.68 -1.33 2.18
C PHE A 20 -16.03 -1.60 1.49
N ALA A 21 -17.05 -0.80 1.78
CA ALA A 21 -18.37 -0.93 1.15
C ALA A 21 -18.30 -0.71 -0.37
N VAL A 22 -17.52 0.28 -0.82
CA VAL A 22 -17.28 0.53 -2.26
C VAL A 22 -16.60 -0.68 -2.90
N MET A 23 -15.54 -1.21 -2.29
CA MET A 23 -14.84 -2.39 -2.81
C MET A 23 -15.76 -3.62 -2.89
N ALA A 24 -16.54 -3.87 -1.84
CA ALA A 24 -17.52 -4.96 -1.82
C ALA A 24 -18.56 -4.79 -2.95
N ALA A 25 -19.10 -3.58 -3.13
CA ALA A 25 -20.04 -3.29 -4.20
C ALA A 25 -19.44 -3.51 -5.59
N THR A 26 -18.18 -3.08 -5.80
CA THR A 26 -17.44 -3.29 -7.05
C THR A 26 -17.26 -4.78 -7.35
N PHE A 27 -16.80 -5.57 -6.38
CA PHE A 27 -16.57 -7.01 -6.59
C PHE A 27 -17.86 -7.79 -6.83
N LEU A 28 -18.93 -7.48 -6.10
CA LEU A 28 -20.23 -8.14 -6.28
C LEU A 28 -20.92 -7.76 -7.59
N SER A 29 -20.60 -6.59 -8.15
CA SER A 29 -21.19 -6.10 -9.39
C SER A 29 -20.33 -6.41 -10.62
N ALA A 30 -19.10 -6.91 -10.43
CA ALA A 30 -18.22 -7.26 -11.53
C ALA A 30 -18.73 -8.53 -12.23
N SER A 31 -18.98 -8.42 -13.54
CA SER A 31 -19.20 -9.57 -14.42
C SER A 31 -17.95 -9.80 -15.24
N PHE A 32 -17.48 -11.04 -15.27
CA PHE A 32 -16.36 -11.47 -16.12
C PHE A 32 -16.91 -12.37 -17.23
N GLU A 33 -16.35 -12.22 -18.43
CA GLU A 33 -16.58 -13.16 -19.52
C GLU A 33 -15.80 -14.47 -19.27
N GLU A 34 -15.91 -15.43 -20.20
CA GLU A 34 -15.14 -16.66 -20.12
C GLU A 34 -13.63 -16.35 -20.09
N ALA A 35 -12.93 -16.92 -19.10
CA ALA A 35 -11.54 -16.60 -18.86
C ALA A 35 -10.66 -17.11 -20.01
N ALA A 36 -10.27 -16.21 -20.91
CA ALA A 36 -9.26 -16.48 -21.92
C ALA A 36 -7.88 -16.42 -21.26
N GLY A 37 -7.25 -17.58 -21.08
CA GLY A 37 -5.85 -17.68 -20.66
C GLY A 37 -4.89 -17.29 -21.78
N PHE A 38 -3.60 -17.23 -21.45
CA PHE A 38 -2.55 -17.12 -22.47
C PHE A 38 -2.30 -18.47 -23.16
N PRO A 39 -1.71 -18.47 -24.38
CA PRO A 39 -1.34 -19.69 -25.08
C PRO A 39 -0.50 -20.64 -24.20
N GLU A 40 -0.68 -21.95 -24.37
CA GLU A 40 0.12 -22.94 -23.65
C GLU A 40 1.62 -22.76 -23.94
N GLY A 41 2.44 -22.85 -22.89
CA GLY A 41 3.89 -22.68 -22.97
C GLY A 41 4.37 -21.23 -22.90
N GLU A 42 3.46 -20.24 -22.98
CA GLU A 42 3.82 -18.83 -22.88
C GLU A 42 3.75 -18.31 -21.44
N SER A 43 4.81 -17.63 -21.03
CA SER A 43 4.92 -17.07 -19.68
C SER A 43 4.75 -15.56 -19.74
N ILE A 44 3.68 -15.04 -19.13
CA ILE A 44 3.48 -13.59 -19.01
C ILE A 44 4.63 -12.91 -18.26
N VAL A 45 5.21 -13.59 -17.26
CA VAL A 45 6.34 -13.08 -16.48
C VAL A 45 7.57 -12.84 -17.36
N HIS A 46 7.88 -13.79 -18.27
CA HIS A 46 8.98 -13.60 -19.23
C HIS A 46 8.71 -12.43 -20.18
N ASN A 47 7.48 -12.31 -20.68
CA ASN A 47 7.10 -11.23 -21.59
C ASN A 47 7.17 -9.85 -20.90
N VAL A 48 6.74 -9.73 -19.64
CA VAL A 48 6.95 -8.51 -18.83
C VAL A 48 8.45 -8.18 -18.71
N GLY A 49 9.30 -9.19 -18.56
CA GLY A 49 10.75 -9.04 -18.62
C GLY A 49 11.24 -8.48 -19.95
N TYR A 50 10.70 -8.94 -21.08
CA TYR A 50 11.01 -8.36 -22.40
C TYR A 50 10.52 -6.91 -22.51
N ALA A 51 9.32 -6.60 -22.04
CA ALA A 51 8.78 -5.24 -22.05
C ALA A 51 9.65 -4.26 -21.24
N LEU A 52 10.21 -4.69 -20.10
CA LEU A 52 11.12 -3.87 -19.26
C LEU A 52 12.36 -3.39 -20.02
N PHE A 53 12.89 -4.23 -20.90
CA PHE A 53 14.08 -3.93 -21.69
C PHE A 53 13.76 -3.49 -23.12
N ASN A 54 12.49 -3.18 -23.40
CA ASN A 54 12.01 -2.77 -24.73
C ASN A 54 12.32 -3.82 -25.82
N LEU A 55 12.15 -5.10 -25.49
CA LEU A 55 12.38 -6.26 -26.38
C LEU A 55 11.05 -6.84 -26.91
N GLY A 56 10.06 -5.98 -27.18
CA GLY A 56 8.72 -6.41 -27.61
C GLY A 56 8.71 -7.22 -28.91
N GLU A 57 9.73 -7.09 -29.76
CA GLU A 57 9.84 -7.82 -31.04
C GLU A 57 10.01 -9.35 -30.86
N VAL A 58 10.52 -9.79 -29.71
CA VAL A 58 10.67 -11.22 -29.38
C VAL A 58 9.62 -11.71 -28.38
N ALA A 59 8.69 -10.83 -27.99
CA ALA A 59 7.62 -11.17 -27.06
C ALA A 59 6.47 -11.88 -27.80
N ALA A 60 6.01 -12.99 -27.23
CA ALA A 60 4.84 -13.71 -27.73
C ALA A 60 3.52 -13.11 -27.22
N ILE A 61 3.58 -12.36 -26.11
CA ILE A 61 2.42 -11.72 -25.47
C ILE A 61 2.66 -10.22 -25.36
N PRO A 62 1.76 -9.36 -25.87
CA PRO A 62 1.77 -7.92 -25.60
C PRO A 62 1.64 -7.68 -24.10
N SER A 63 2.68 -7.16 -23.47
CA SER A 63 2.83 -7.15 -22.00
C SER A 63 3.15 -5.78 -21.41
N GLU A 64 3.18 -4.73 -22.23
CA GLU A 64 3.39 -3.34 -21.81
C GLU A 64 2.32 -2.90 -20.81
N GLY A 65 1.06 -3.29 -21.03
CA GLY A 65 -0.03 -2.99 -20.09
C GLY A 65 0.16 -3.67 -18.73
N PHE A 66 0.65 -4.92 -18.73
CA PHE A 66 0.97 -5.64 -17.49
C PHE A 66 2.18 -5.02 -16.78
N LEU A 67 3.19 -4.59 -17.54
CA LEU A 67 4.32 -3.86 -16.99
C LEU A 67 3.87 -2.52 -16.37
N ALA A 68 3.04 -1.75 -17.06
CA ALA A 68 2.50 -0.50 -16.54
C ALA A 68 1.72 -0.74 -15.24
N ALA A 69 0.83 -1.73 -15.22
CA ALA A 69 0.08 -2.10 -14.01
C ALA A 69 1.02 -2.53 -12.87
N PHE A 70 2.03 -3.35 -13.16
CA PHE A 70 3.03 -3.79 -12.18
C PHE A 70 3.78 -2.59 -11.57
N LEU A 71 4.23 -1.63 -12.39
CA LEU A 71 4.92 -0.43 -11.91
C LEU A 71 4.01 0.49 -11.10
N ILE A 72 2.74 0.66 -11.51
CA ILE A 72 1.75 1.43 -10.76
C ILE A 72 1.53 0.80 -9.38
N VAL A 73 1.37 -0.52 -9.32
CA VAL A 73 1.21 -1.25 -8.05
C VAL A 73 2.47 -1.14 -7.20
N ALA A 74 3.66 -1.25 -7.79
CA ALA A 74 4.92 -1.10 -7.06
C ALA A 74 5.02 0.27 -6.36
N VAL A 75 4.72 1.36 -7.08
CA VAL A 75 4.70 2.72 -6.52
C VAL A 75 3.61 2.88 -5.47
N ALA A 76 2.41 2.36 -5.73
CA ALA A 76 1.31 2.45 -4.78
C ALA A 76 1.61 1.70 -3.47
N LEU A 77 2.23 0.53 -3.56
CA LEU A 77 2.65 -0.27 -2.39
C LEU A 77 3.74 0.44 -1.60
N ASP A 78 4.72 1.05 -2.27
CA ASP A 78 5.78 1.83 -1.62
C ASP A 78 5.18 2.97 -0.77
N VAL A 79 4.33 3.80 -1.39
CA VAL A 79 3.64 4.90 -0.71
C VAL A 79 2.70 4.42 0.39
N ALA A 80 2.03 3.27 0.20
CA ALA A 80 1.14 2.72 1.21
C ALA A 80 1.91 2.25 2.46
N VAL A 81 3.06 1.62 2.29
CA VAL A 81 3.92 1.19 3.40
C VAL A 81 4.49 2.41 4.12
N ASP A 82 5.01 3.39 3.39
CA ASP A 82 5.52 4.64 3.96
C ASP A 82 4.43 5.41 4.72
N GLY A 83 3.23 5.51 4.14
CA GLY A 83 2.08 6.13 4.79
C GLY A 83 1.64 5.37 6.04
N ALA A 84 1.64 4.04 6.01
CA ALA A 84 1.31 3.22 7.17
C ALA A 84 2.32 3.41 8.31
N ILE A 85 3.63 3.45 8.00
CA ILE A 85 4.68 3.70 8.98
C ILE A 85 4.57 5.12 9.55
N TYR A 86 4.36 6.12 8.70
CA TYR A 86 4.18 7.51 9.10
C TYR A 86 2.99 7.68 10.04
N LEU A 87 1.84 7.06 9.73
CA LEU A 87 0.63 7.10 10.55
C LEU A 87 0.75 6.27 11.83
N ALA A 88 1.53 5.20 11.82
CA ALA A 88 1.78 4.37 13.00
C ALA A 88 2.69 5.05 14.03
N ARG A 89 3.49 6.03 13.59
CA ARG A 89 4.29 6.86 14.49
C ARG A 89 3.40 7.87 15.20
N ARG A 90 3.51 7.92 16.53
CA ARG A 90 2.86 8.93 17.36
C ARG A 90 3.92 9.66 18.17
N GLU A 91 3.97 10.98 18.05
CA GLU A 91 4.83 11.82 18.87
C GLU A 91 4.01 12.40 20.01
N ASP A 92 4.20 11.88 21.21
CA ASP A 92 3.59 12.41 22.43
C ASP A 92 4.72 12.96 23.33
N GLY A 93 4.70 14.26 23.61
CA GLY A 93 5.56 14.89 24.62
C GLY A 93 7.07 14.91 24.33
N GLY A 94 7.51 14.85 23.07
CA GLY A 94 8.92 14.79 22.68
C GLY A 94 9.51 13.38 22.65
N SER A 95 8.69 12.36 22.95
CA SER A 95 9.03 10.94 22.76
C SER A 95 8.27 10.38 21.56
N VAL A 96 8.95 9.55 20.76
CA VAL A 96 8.32 8.83 19.67
C VAL A 96 7.84 7.49 20.21
N SER A 97 6.53 7.26 20.16
CA SER A 97 5.92 5.98 20.47
C SER A 97 5.44 5.32 19.16
N ALA A 98 5.81 4.06 18.94
CA ALA A 98 5.32 3.27 17.82
C ALA A 98 4.23 2.30 18.30
N ALA A 99 3.40 1.81 17.38
CA ALA A 99 2.33 0.85 17.70
C ALA A 99 2.80 -0.44 18.41
N ILE A 100 4.11 -0.76 18.35
CA ILE A 100 4.74 -1.92 18.99
C ILE A 100 5.49 -1.59 20.29
N GLY A 101 5.48 -0.33 20.77
CA GLY A 101 6.14 0.11 22.00
C GLY A 101 6.80 1.48 21.90
N GLU A 102 7.36 1.96 23.00
CA GLU A 102 8.22 3.16 23.02
C GLU A 102 9.43 2.91 22.09
N ALA A 103 9.78 3.88 21.24
CA ALA A 103 10.93 3.71 20.37
C ALA A 103 12.19 3.49 21.22
N LEU A 104 12.78 2.29 21.13
CA LEU A 104 13.95 1.84 21.89
C LEU A 104 15.26 2.60 21.57
N THR A 105 15.17 3.82 21.04
CA THR A 105 16.35 4.67 20.90
C THR A 105 16.74 5.15 22.29
N ASP A 106 17.86 4.65 22.81
CA ASP A 106 18.54 5.13 24.02
C ASP A 106 19.11 6.52 23.77
N GLY A 107 18.23 7.51 23.54
CA GLY A 107 18.60 8.92 23.47
C GLY A 107 19.26 9.29 24.79
N GLY A 108 20.59 9.26 24.80
CA GLY A 108 21.43 9.38 25.97
C GLY A 108 20.92 10.48 26.90
N ARG A 109 20.61 10.09 28.14
CA ARG A 109 20.28 11.05 29.20
C ARG A 109 21.39 12.08 29.29
N ASP A 110 21.00 13.34 29.32
CA ASP A 110 21.90 14.48 29.47
C ASP A 110 22.65 14.34 30.80
N GLY A 111 23.84 13.75 30.72
CA GLY A 111 24.74 13.56 31.82
C GLY A 111 25.55 14.82 32.00
N GLY A 112 25.02 15.78 32.75
CA GLY A 112 25.83 16.95 33.09
C GLY A 112 25.09 18.06 33.80
N GLU A 113 24.81 17.89 35.09
CA GLU A 113 24.86 19.02 36.01
C GLU A 113 25.66 18.64 37.26
N ARG A 114 26.71 19.44 37.47
CA ARG A 114 27.64 19.44 38.60
C ARG A 114 27.07 20.31 39.71
#